data_AF-E6Z0Q5-F1
#
_entry.id   AF-E6Z0Q5-F1
#
_cell.length_a   1.000
_cell.length_b   1.000
_cell.length_c   1.000
_cell.angle_alpha   90.00
_cell.angle_beta   90.00
_cell.angle_gamma   90.00
#
_symmetry.space_group_name_H-M   'P 1'
#
loop_
_entity.id
_entity.type
_entity.pdbx_description
1 polymer ?
#
loop_
_entity_poly.entity_id
_entity_poly.type
_entity_poly.pdbx_seq_one_letter_code
_entity_poly.pdbx_strand_id
1 'polypeptide(L)'
;MNKIIITTLLLCAGLIIAGCEKTYSVEEFKKSEELRGEWDARCGFSGQSKNCQTMRLAVRELEQERQKKADEKYQKWVEEFNKKAEELKKNREEREKAQQERRKKEREEYEKAKQKKESHNE
;
A
#
# COMPACT_ATOMS: atom_id res chain seq x y z
N MET A 1 2.07 -65.32 25.89
CA MET A 1 0.99 -64.46 25.36
C MET A 1 1.12 -62.97 25.74
N ASN A 2 1.86 -62.58 26.79
CA ASN A 2 1.99 -61.15 27.17
C ASN A 2 2.94 -60.32 26.28
N LYS A 3 3.93 -60.93 25.63
CA LYS A 3 4.94 -60.21 24.83
C LYS A 3 4.34 -59.51 23.59
N ILE A 4 3.39 -60.18 22.93
CA ILE A 4 2.72 -59.66 21.72
C ILE A 4 1.84 -58.46 22.08
N ILE A 5 1.13 -58.53 23.21
CA ILE A 5 0.25 -57.45 23.67
C ILE A 5 1.05 -56.18 23.97
N ILE A 6 2.20 -56.30 24.63
CA ILE A 6 3.08 -55.16 24.95
C ILE A 6 3.64 -54.51 23.68
N THR A 7 4.06 -55.32 22.69
CA THR A 7 4.57 -54.78 21.42
C THR A 7 3.48 -54.06 20.62
N THR A 8 2.24 -54.57 20.61
CA THR A 8 1.13 -53.92 19.93
C THR A 8 0.74 -52.59 20.61
N LEU A 9 0.75 -52.54 21.94
CA LEU A 9 0.49 -51.32 22.70
C LEU A 9 1.55 -50.23 22.45
N LEU A 10 2.83 -50.60 22.39
CA LEU A 10 3.91 -49.66 22.08
C LEU A 10 3.84 -49.13 20.64
N LEU A 11 3.47 -49.98 19.67
CA LEU A 11 3.24 -49.56 18.28
C LEU A 11 2.05 -48.62 18.15
N CYS A 12 0.95 -48.89 18.86
CA CYS A 12 -0.22 -48.00 18.89
C CYS A 12 0.11 -46.65 19.54
N ALA A 13 0.88 -46.62 20.62
CA ALA A 13 1.33 -45.38 21.25
C ALA A 13 2.24 -44.56 20.32
N GLY A 14 3.12 -45.21 19.56
CA GLY A 14 3.96 -44.55 18.54
C GLY A 14 3.17 -44.00 17.35
N LEU A 15 2.13 -44.72 16.90
CA LEU A 15 1.24 -44.28 15.82
C LEU A 15 0.38 -43.07 16.21
N ILE A 16 -0.04 -42.98 17.47
CA ILE A 16 -0.80 -41.82 17.96
C ILE A 16 0.06 -40.54 17.92
N ILE A 17 1.37 -40.65 18.19
CA ILE A 17 2.30 -39.51 18.15
C ILE A 17 2.60 -39.09 16.69
N ALA A 18 2.67 -40.04 15.76
CA ALA A 18 2.86 -39.77 14.34
C ALA A 18 1.62 -39.14 13.64
N GLY A 19 0.44 -39.24 14.26
CA GLY A 19 -0.80 -38.62 13.80
C GLY A 19 -1.10 -37.23 14.39
N CYS A 20 -0.31 -36.75 15.35
CA CYS A 20 -0.46 -35.41 15.91
C CYS A 20 0.14 -34.37 14.97
N GLU A 21 -0.61 -34.00 13.93
CA GLU A 21 -0.25 -32.88 13.06
C GLU A 21 -0.10 -31.60 13.91
N LYS A 22 1.08 -30.97 13.85
CA LYS A 22 1.36 -29.74 14.60
C LYS A 22 0.27 -28.71 14.26
N THR A 23 -0.39 -28.17 15.28
CA THR A 23 -1.27 -27.01 15.07
C THR A 23 -0.42 -25.75 15.04
N TYR A 24 -0.42 -25.06 13.90
CA TYR A 24 0.29 -23.80 13.72
C TYR A 24 -0.61 -22.63 14.14
N SER A 25 0.02 -21.59 14.67
CA SER A 25 -0.63 -20.32 15.00
C SER A 25 -0.73 -19.40 13.77
N VAL A 26 -1.60 -18.39 13.87
CA VAL A 26 -1.72 -17.32 12.85
C VAL A 26 -0.35 -16.68 12.60
N GLU A 27 0.42 -16.41 13.66
CA GLU A 27 1.68 -15.67 13.53
C GLU A 27 2.81 -16.48 12.94
N GLU A 28 2.82 -17.80 13.17
CA GLU A 28 3.72 -18.71 12.45
C GLU A 28 3.40 -18.69 10.95
N PHE A 29 2.11 -18.75 10.59
CA PHE A 29 1.70 -18.62 9.19
C PHE A 29 2.01 -17.24 8.61
N LYS A 30 1.86 -16.14 9.36
CA LYS A 30 2.19 -14.81 8.83
C LYS A 30 3.68 -14.64 8.53
N LYS A 31 4.54 -15.22 9.37
CA LYS A 31 6.01 -15.09 9.25
C LYS A 31 6.62 -15.92 8.13
N SER A 32 6.06 -17.09 7.83
CA SER A 32 6.65 -18.02 6.84
C SER A 32 5.78 -18.16 5.59
N GLU A 33 6.33 -17.74 4.45
CA GLU A 33 5.70 -17.94 3.15
C GLU A 33 5.72 -19.40 2.70
N GLU A 34 6.84 -20.09 2.95
CA GLU A 34 7.00 -21.52 2.66
C GLU A 34 5.94 -22.34 3.40
N LEU A 35 5.72 -22.06 4.69
CA LEU A 35 4.71 -22.75 5.48
C LEU A 35 3.30 -22.50 4.92
N ARG A 36 2.98 -21.27 4.49
CA ARG A 36 1.69 -21.00 3.84
C ARG A 36 1.56 -21.75 2.53
N GLY A 37 2.61 -21.81 1.70
CA GLY A 37 2.58 -22.51 0.42
C GLY A 37 2.38 -24.02 0.57
N GLU A 38 3.09 -24.64 1.52
CA GLU A 38 2.90 -26.06 1.83
C GLU A 38 1.46 -26.34 2.28
N TRP A 39 0.95 -25.51 3.19
CA TRP A 39 -0.40 -25.68 3.71
C TRP A 39 -1.48 -25.35 2.68
N ASP A 40 -1.25 -24.38 1.79
CA ASP A 40 -2.15 -24.09 0.69
C ASP A 40 -2.27 -25.29 -0.26
N ALA A 41 -1.14 -25.93 -0.60
CA ALA A 41 -1.12 -27.15 -1.41
C ALA A 41 -1.83 -28.33 -0.71
N ARG A 42 -1.62 -28.49 0.61
CA ARG A 42 -2.29 -29.55 1.42
C ARG A 42 -3.80 -29.31 1.56
N CYS A 43 -4.19 -28.07 1.79
CA CYS A 43 -5.58 -27.70 2.03
C CYS A 43 -6.41 -27.65 0.75
N GLY A 44 -5.80 -27.21 -0.36
CA GLY A 44 -6.54 -26.83 -1.56
C GLY A 44 -7.69 -25.88 -1.25
N PHE A 45 -8.71 -25.90 -2.12
CA PHE A 45 -9.87 -25.03 -1.98
C PHE A 45 -10.81 -25.45 -0.83
N SER A 46 -10.95 -26.74 -0.57
CA SER A 46 -11.99 -27.28 0.33
C SER A 46 -11.48 -27.83 1.66
N GLY A 47 -10.17 -27.84 1.92
CA GLY A 47 -9.61 -28.37 3.16
C GLY A 47 -10.14 -27.61 4.38
N GLN A 48 -10.63 -28.33 5.39
CA GLN A 48 -11.26 -27.74 6.58
C GLN A 48 -10.51 -28.02 7.88
N SER A 49 -9.28 -28.57 7.81
CA SER A 49 -8.49 -28.78 9.02
C SER A 49 -8.26 -27.47 9.76
N LYS A 50 -8.00 -27.56 11.07
CA LYS A 50 -7.74 -26.38 11.91
C LYS A 50 -6.62 -25.52 11.31
N ASN A 51 -5.55 -26.14 10.84
CA ASN A 51 -4.45 -25.45 10.17
C ASN A 51 -4.85 -24.79 8.85
N CYS A 52 -5.73 -25.39 8.05
CA CYS A 52 -6.27 -24.74 6.85
C CYS A 52 -7.03 -23.45 7.19
N GLN A 53 -7.84 -23.49 8.25
CA GLN A 53 -8.60 -22.32 8.70
C GLN A 53 -7.66 -21.24 9.25
N THR A 54 -6.68 -21.62 10.08
CA THR A 54 -5.69 -20.69 10.63
C THR A 54 -4.81 -20.06 9.55
N MET A 55 -4.37 -20.84 8.56
CA MET A 55 -3.59 -20.36 7.41
C MET A 55 -4.38 -19.33 6.59
N ARG A 56 -5.66 -19.62 6.26
CA ARG A 56 -6.52 -18.68 5.52
C ARG A 56 -6.77 -17.39 6.31
N LEU A 57 -6.94 -17.50 7.63
CA LEU A 57 -7.05 -16.32 8.50
C LEU A 57 -5.77 -15.48 8.45
N ALA A 58 -4.60 -16.12 8.57
CA ALA A 58 -3.31 -15.43 8.48
C ALA A 58 -3.10 -14.74 7.13
N VAL A 59 -3.48 -15.37 6.02
CA VAL A 59 -3.43 -14.77 4.66
C VAL A 59 -4.33 -13.53 4.59
N ARG A 60 -5.57 -13.62 5.09
CA ARG A 60 -6.51 -12.49 5.10
C ARG A 60 -5.98 -11.33 5.93
N GLU A 61 -5.44 -11.59 7.11
CA GLU A 61 -4.87 -10.55 7.96
C GLU A 61 -3.64 -9.89 7.30
N LEU A 62 -2.76 -10.67 6.66
CA LEU A 62 -1.65 -10.12 5.87
C LEU A 62 -2.13 -9.23 4.72
N GLU A 63 -3.19 -9.63 4.02
CA GLU A 63 -3.77 -8.82 2.95
C GLU A 63 -4.33 -7.50 3.49
N GLN A 64 -5.05 -7.53 4.61
CA GLN A 64 -5.53 -6.33 5.27
C GLN A 64 -4.39 -5.41 5.74
N GLU A 65 -3.31 -5.98 6.30
CA GLU A 65 -2.12 -5.21 6.68
C GLU A 65 -1.46 -4.54 5.47
N ARG A 66 -1.38 -5.24 4.32
CA ARG A 66 -0.85 -4.68 3.08
C ARG A 66 -1.74 -3.58 2.52
N GLN A 67 -3.06 -3.78 2.53
CA GLN A 67 -4.04 -2.79 2.09
C GLN A 67 -3.94 -1.52 2.93
N LYS A 68 -3.93 -1.62 4.27
CA LYS A 68 -3.75 -0.46 5.16
C LYS A 68 -2.47 0.32 4.85
N LYS A 69 -1.34 -0.38 4.64
CA LYS A 69 -0.08 0.26 4.26
C LYS A 69 -0.15 0.93 2.88
N ALA A 70 -0.87 0.35 1.94
CA ALA A 70 -1.09 0.95 0.62
C ALA A 70 -1.96 2.21 0.72
N ASP A 71 -3.04 2.16 1.50
CA ASP A 71 -3.93 3.29 1.74
C ASP A 71 -3.20 4.44 2.43
N GLU A 72 -2.40 4.17 3.46
CA GLU A 72 -1.58 5.18 4.13
C GLU A 72 -0.59 5.85 3.17
N LYS A 73 0.05 5.07 2.28
CA LYS A 73 0.94 5.62 1.25
C LYS A 73 0.18 6.47 0.24
N TYR A 74 -1.00 6.02 -0.18
CA TYR A 74 -1.85 6.74 -1.11
C TYR A 74 -2.30 8.08 -0.52
N GLN A 75 -2.75 8.10 0.74
CA GLN A 75 -3.15 9.33 1.42
C GLN A 75 -2.00 10.35 1.48
N LYS A 76 -0.79 9.90 1.84
CA LYS A 76 0.41 10.76 1.84
C LYS A 76 0.72 11.31 0.45
N TRP A 77 0.63 10.46 -0.58
CA TRP A 77 0.85 10.89 -1.96
C TRP A 77 -0.18 11.94 -2.40
N VAL A 78 -1.45 11.76 -2.07
CA VAL A 78 -2.52 12.72 -2.37
C VAL A 78 -2.28 14.05 -1.66
N GLU A 79 -1.90 14.03 -0.39
CA GLU A 79 -1.57 15.23 0.38
C GLU A 79 -0.40 16.01 -0.25
N GLU A 80 0.70 15.32 -0.58
CA GLU A 80 1.85 15.94 -1.24
C GLU A 80 1.51 16.48 -2.63
N PHE A 81 0.70 15.75 -3.39
CA PHE A 81 0.25 16.16 -4.72
C PHE A 81 -0.60 17.42 -4.64
N ASN A 82 -1.56 17.46 -3.72
CA ASN A 82 -2.44 18.62 -3.53
C ASN A 82 -1.62 19.85 -3.11
N LYS A 83 -0.67 19.69 -2.19
CA LYS A 83 0.22 20.78 -1.78
C LYS A 83 1.02 21.34 -2.96
N LYS A 84 1.61 20.46 -3.78
CA LYS A 84 2.34 20.88 -5.00
C LYS A 84 1.42 21.56 -6.01
N ALA A 85 0.20 21.06 -6.19
CA ALA A 85 -0.78 21.66 -7.09
C ALA A 85 -1.18 23.07 -6.62
N GLU A 86 -1.38 23.28 -5.31
CA GLU A 86 -1.65 24.59 -4.74
C GLU A 86 -0.48 25.55 -4.89
N GLU A 87 0.75 25.11 -4.64
CA GLU A 87 1.96 25.93 -4.83
C GLU A 87 2.12 26.32 -6.31
N LEU A 88 1.93 25.39 -7.24
CA LEU A 88 1.97 25.67 -8.68
C LEU A 88 0.87 26.66 -9.10
N LYS A 89 -0.32 26.56 -8.52
CA LYS A 89 -1.43 27.48 -8.78
C LYS A 89 -1.07 28.90 -8.29
N LYS A 90 -0.59 29.03 -7.05
CA LYS A 90 -0.15 30.34 -6.49
C LYS A 90 0.96 30.96 -7.33
N ASN A 91 1.98 30.18 -7.67
CA ASN A 91 3.09 30.65 -8.51
C ASN A 91 2.62 31.08 -9.91
N ARG A 92 1.62 30.40 -10.49
CA ARG A 92 1.03 30.81 -11.77
C ARG A 92 0.27 32.13 -11.63
N GLU A 93 -0.56 32.28 -10.61
CA GLU A 93 -1.32 33.51 -10.34
C GLU A 93 -0.38 34.71 -10.12
N GLU A 94 0.71 34.53 -9.38
CA GLU A 94 1.73 35.57 -9.18
C GLU A 94 2.43 35.97 -10.49
N ARG A 95 2.82 34.98 -11.30
CA ARG A 95 3.43 35.23 -12.61
C ARG A 95 2.49 35.96 -13.55
N GLU A 96 1.22 35.61 -13.55
CA GLU A 96 0.18 36.26 -14.34
C GLU A 96 -0.03 37.71 -13.90
N LYS A 97 -0.13 37.98 -12.59
CA LYS A 97 -0.20 39.35 -12.04
C LYS A 97 1.02 40.18 -12.45
N ALA A 98 2.23 39.64 -12.25
CA ALA A 98 3.46 40.32 -12.63
C ALA A 98 3.54 40.60 -14.14
N GLN A 99 3.04 39.68 -14.98
CA GLN A 99 2.98 39.89 -16.43
C GLN A 99 1.93 40.94 -16.80
N GLN A 100 0.77 40.96 -16.14
CA GLN A 100 -0.23 42.00 -16.34
C GLN A 100 0.31 43.39 -15.96
N GLU A 101 1.01 43.51 -14.83
CA GLU A 101 1.63 44.77 -14.42
C GLU A 101 2.70 45.25 -15.41
N ARG A 102 3.57 44.36 -15.90
CA ARG A 102 4.55 44.69 -16.95
C ARG A 102 3.86 45.23 -18.21
N ARG A 103 2.82 44.53 -18.68
CA ARG A 103 2.04 44.97 -19.85
C ARG A 103 1.35 46.33 -19.64
N LYS A 104 0.89 46.63 -18.41
CA LYS A 104 0.32 47.95 -18.10
C LYS A 104 1.39 49.04 -18.18
N LYS A 105 2.56 48.82 -17.58
CA LYS A 105 3.69 49.77 -17.65
C LYS A 105 4.14 50.02 -19.09
N GLU A 106 4.30 48.96 -19.89
CA GLU A 106 4.65 49.07 -21.31
C GLU A 106 3.61 49.88 -22.11
N ARG A 107 2.31 49.68 -21.84
CA ARG A 107 1.24 50.47 -22.47
C ARG A 107 1.30 51.94 -22.08
N GLU A 108 1.47 52.24 -20.80
CA GLU A 108 1.62 53.62 -20.31
C GLU A 108 2.85 54.31 -20.91
N GLU A 109 3.98 53.61 -21.02
CA GLU A 109 5.19 54.12 -21.67
C GLU A 109 4.98 54.38 -23.17
N TYR A 110 4.32 53.45 -23.86
CA TYR A 110 3.96 53.60 -25.27
C TYR A 110 3.03 54.81 -25.49
N GLU A 111 2.01 54.98 -24.67
CA GLU A 111 1.09 56.13 -24.74
C GLU A 111 1.82 57.46 -24.48
N LYS A 112 2.68 57.53 -23.45
CA LYS A 112 3.52 58.70 -23.19
C LYS A 112 4.46 59.02 -24.35
N ALA A 113 5.07 58.01 -24.97
CA ALA A 113 5.94 58.19 -26.12
C ALA A 113 5.16 58.68 -27.36
N LYS A 114 3.94 58.19 -27.56
CA LYS A 114 3.06 58.62 -28.65
C LYS A 114 2.66 60.09 -28.48
N GLN A 115 2.18 60.49 -27.30
CA GLN A 115 1.81 61.88 -27.01
C GLN A 115 2.98 62.85 -27.23
N LYS A 116 4.20 62.49 -26.79
CA LYS A 116 5.39 63.32 -27.02
C LYS A 116 5.74 63.52 -28.50
N LYS A 117 5.50 62.50 -29.33
CA LYS A 117 5.73 62.60 -30.79
C LYS A 117 4.70 63.48 -31.46
N GLU A 118 3.44 63.40 -31.03
CA GLU A 118 2.35 64.24 -31.54
C GLU A 118 2.56 65.71 -31.13
N SER A 119 2.99 65.99 -29.89
CA SER A 119 3.28 67.35 -29.42
C SER A 119 4.54 68.00 -30.00
N HIS A 120 5.40 67.25 -30.71
CA HIS A 120 6.61 67.78 -31.36
C HIS A 120 6.42 68.04 -32.86
N ASN A 121 5.28 67.64 -33.43
CA ASN A 121 4.94 67.82 -34.84
C ASN A 121 3.89 68.94 -35.07
N GLU A 122 3.44 69.63 -34.00
CA GLU A 122 2.70 70.91 -34.04
C GLU A 122 3.66 72.08 -33.78
#